data_AF-A0A6C0IXD9-F1
#
_entry.id   AF-A0A6C0IXD9-F1
#
_cell.length_a   1.000
_cell.length_b   1.000
_cell.length_c   1.000
_cell.angle_alpha   90.00
_cell.angle_beta   90.00
_cell.angle_gamma   90.00
#
_symmetry.space_group_name_H-M   'P 1'
#
loop_
_entity.id
_entity.type
_entity.pdbx_description
1 polymer ?
#
loop_
_entity_poly.entity_id
_entity_poly.type
_entity_poly.pdbx_seq_one_letter_code
_entity_poly.pdbx_strand_id
1 'polypeptide(L)'
;MYIPIVNRFTCNSKQLSSYIKKLNKNSIKPIIDYVNENPSDFKSNYRTIKQTLNSHKKNHFAIKLSSLGLHLKDLECVKKDIFDLSETAIKNNSKVLIDAEYDSMFKDINNISNDLMNEFNTEDVHIYKTYQMYRKDTMKEFIDDIKNDKNYYIGAKLVRGAYYNLDEKTGNLFEKIDYTHRAYNDAIKYFTYYSCDKDKLICATHNPKSNKLVEEYIKSDNDNIAIAHLLGMSDNLTDKYSKKNMEVFKYLPYGDLKETIPYLSRRLYENYGILKYLY
;
A
#
# COMPACT_ATOMS: atom_id res chain seq x y z
N MET A 1 -19.98 -17.36 18.29
CA MET A 1 -18.50 -17.33 18.21
C MET A 1 -18.07 -15.87 18.36
N TYR A 2 -17.54 -15.48 19.52
CA TYR A 2 -17.07 -14.11 19.75
C TYR A 2 -15.83 -13.88 18.89
N ILE A 3 -15.96 -13.10 17.81
CA ILE A 3 -14.82 -12.66 17.01
C ILE A 3 -14.31 -11.41 17.73
N PRO A 4 -13.11 -11.42 18.35
CA PRO A 4 -12.55 -10.22 18.97
C PRO A 4 -12.58 -9.06 17.99
N ILE A 5 -12.92 -7.86 18.45
CA ILE A 5 -13.05 -6.66 17.59
C ILE A 5 -11.78 -6.40 16.76
N VAL A 6 -10.63 -6.87 17.25
CA VAL A 6 -9.33 -6.85 16.56
C VAL A 6 -9.36 -7.61 15.22
N ASN A 7 -10.02 -8.78 15.18
CA ASN A 7 -10.13 -9.61 13.97
C ASN A 7 -11.00 -8.97 12.87
N ARG A 8 -11.61 -7.82 13.14
CA ARG A 8 -12.28 -6.99 12.13
C ARG A 8 -11.28 -6.28 11.22
N PHE A 9 -10.12 -5.88 11.76
CA PHE A 9 -9.15 -5.03 11.07
C PHE A 9 -7.83 -5.75 10.75
N THR A 10 -7.55 -6.87 11.43
CA THR A 10 -6.40 -7.74 11.18
C THR A 10 -6.81 -9.20 11.22
N CYS A 11 -5.91 -10.11 10.84
CA CYS A 11 -6.07 -11.54 11.07
C CYS A 11 -4.77 -12.16 11.57
N ASN A 12 -4.83 -13.33 12.22
CA ASN A 12 -3.60 -14.06 12.55
C ASN A 12 -3.14 -14.97 11.40
N SER A 13 -1.92 -15.49 11.48
CA SER A 13 -1.34 -16.36 10.45
C SER A 13 -2.17 -17.61 10.15
N LYS A 14 -2.90 -18.16 11.13
CA LYS A 14 -3.80 -19.32 10.93
C LYS A 14 -5.07 -18.93 10.15
N GLN A 15 -5.50 -17.68 10.25
CA GLN A 15 -6.70 -17.15 9.58
C GLN A 15 -6.42 -16.62 8.18
N LEU A 16 -5.17 -16.23 7.88
CA LEU A 16 -4.79 -15.56 6.62
C LEU A 16 -5.33 -16.27 5.38
N SER A 17 -5.12 -17.59 5.27
CA SER A 17 -5.61 -18.40 4.14
C SER A 17 -7.13 -18.31 3.96
N SER A 18 -7.89 -18.26 5.06
CA SER A 18 -9.35 -18.19 5.02
C SER A 18 -9.81 -16.82 4.52
N TYR A 19 -9.17 -15.75 4.99
CA TYR A 19 -9.46 -14.38 4.54
C TYR A 19 -9.14 -14.18 3.06
N ILE A 20 -7.97 -14.65 2.60
CA ILE A 20 -7.59 -14.62 1.18
C ILE A 20 -8.65 -15.33 0.32
N LYS A 21 -9.04 -16.56 0.70
CA LYS A 21 -10.09 -17.31 -0.02
C LYS A 21 -11.42 -16.57 -0.05
N LYS A 22 -11.82 -15.94 1.07
CA LYS A 22 -13.05 -15.16 1.17
C LYS A 22 -13.04 -13.95 0.24
N LEU A 23 -11.94 -13.20 0.20
CA LEU A 23 -11.79 -12.02 -0.67
C LEU A 23 -11.80 -12.43 -2.14
N ASN A 24 -11.00 -13.44 -2.51
CA ASN A 24 -10.92 -13.92 -3.89
C ASN A 24 -12.26 -14.48 -4.40
N LYS A 25 -13.04 -15.15 -3.55
CA LYS A 25 -14.39 -15.65 -3.91
C LYS A 25 -15.34 -14.50 -4.31
N ASN A 26 -15.12 -13.31 -3.77
CA ASN A 26 -15.89 -12.12 -4.07
C ASN A 26 -15.18 -11.20 -5.08
N SER A 27 -14.23 -11.71 -5.88
CA SER A 27 -13.46 -10.92 -6.85
C SER A 27 -12.74 -9.69 -6.25
N ILE A 28 -12.39 -9.75 -4.95
CA ILE A 28 -11.62 -8.72 -4.26
C ILE A 28 -10.20 -9.22 -4.09
N LYS A 29 -9.22 -8.43 -4.55
CA LYS A 29 -7.80 -8.82 -4.50
C LYS A 29 -7.18 -8.45 -3.15
N PRO A 30 -6.56 -9.37 -2.41
CA PRO A 30 -5.87 -9.02 -1.16
C PRO A 30 -4.51 -8.37 -1.43
N ILE A 31 -4.21 -7.32 -0.68
CA ILE A 31 -2.85 -6.81 -0.44
C ILE A 31 -2.44 -7.31 0.94
N ILE A 32 -1.65 -8.38 0.98
CA ILE A 32 -1.23 -9.07 2.20
C ILE A 32 -0.11 -8.26 2.86
N ASP A 33 -0.29 -7.87 4.13
CA ASP A 33 0.66 -7.07 4.88
C ASP A 33 1.07 -7.75 6.18
N TYR A 34 2.35 -8.11 6.32
CA TYR A 34 2.86 -8.62 7.58
C TYR A 34 3.11 -7.44 8.54
N VAL A 35 2.37 -7.41 9.64
CA VAL A 35 2.29 -6.21 10.51
C VAL A 35 3.46 -6.04 11.48
N ASN A 36 4.38 -7.02 11.59
CA ASN A 36 5.50 -6.88 12.50
C ASN A 36 6.46 -5.80 12.00
N GLU A 37 6.37 -4.64 12.64
CA GLU A 37 7.17 -3.45 12.37
C GLU A 37 8.35 -3.30 13.35
N ASN A 38 8.60 -4.27 14.23
CA ASN A 38 9.77 -4.21 15.11
C ASN A 38 11.04 -4.38 14.27
N PRO A 39 11.86 -3.33 14.12
CA PRO A 39 13.01 -3.40 13.23
C PRO A 39 14.05 -4.37 13.77
N SER A 40 14.09 -4.65 15.08
CA SER A 40 15.00 -5.64 15.69
C SER A 40 14.73 -7.08 15.23
N ASP A 41 13.51 -7.35 14.76
CA ASP A 41 13.09 -8.68 14.31
C ASP A 41 13.35 -8.92 12.82
N PHE A 42 14.19 -8.10 12.18
CA PHE A 42 14.38 -8.11 10.72
C PHE A 42 14.69 -9.49 10.11
N LYS A 43 15.45 -10.35 10.82
CA LYS A 43 15.76 -11.71 10.35
C LYS A 43 14.52 -12.62 10.36
N SER A 44 13.70 -12.55 11.40
CA SER A 44 12.44 -13.30 11.46
C SER A 44 11.42 -12.73 10.48
N ASN A 45 11.33 -11.40 10.37
CA ASN A 45 10.42 -10.73 9.44
C ASN A 45 10.70 -11.15 8.01
N TYR A 46 11.96 -11.10 7.57
CA TYR A 46 12.36 -11.58 6.24
C TYR A 46 11.92 -13.03 6.00
N ARG A 47 12.16 -13.95 6.95
CA ARG A 47 11.75 -15.36 6.81
C ARG A 47 10.24 -15.53 6.75
N THR A 48 9.50 -14.82 7.60
CA THR A 48 8.03 -14.86 7.62
C THR A 48 7.44 -14.32 6.32
N ILE A 49 7.94 -13.19 5.81
CA ILE A 49 7.52 -12.62 4.54
C ILE A 49 7.82 -13.59 3.40
N LYS A 50 9.04 -14.14 3.34
CA LYS A 50 9.43 -15.11 2.30
C LYS A 50 8.59 -16.40 2.34
N GLN A 51 8.28 -16.90 3.53
CA GLN A 51 7.39 -18.05 3.68
C GLN A 51 5.98 -17.74 3.16
N THR A 52 5.46 -16.55 3.50
CA THR A 52 4.13 -16.10 3.11
C THR A 52 4.02 -15.90 1.59
N LEU A 53 5.05 -15.34 0.96
CA LEU A 53 5.15 -15.21 -0.50
C LEU A 53 5.07 -16.58 -1.19
N ASN A 54 5.74 -17.59 -0.64
CA ASN A 54 5.74 -18.94 -1.20
C ASN A 54 4.42 -19.68 -0.99
N SER A 55 3.73 -19.47 0.14
CA SER A 55 2.46 -20.14 0.46
C SER A 55 1.23 -19.47 -0.15
N HIS A 56 1.30 -18.17 -0.47
CA HIS A 56 0.17 -17.37 -0.95
C HIS A 56 0.43 -16.72 -2.31
N LYS A 57 0.77 -17.55 -3.30
CA LYS A 57 1.02 -17.17 -4.70
C LYS A 57 -0.15 -16.43 -5.35
N LYS A 58 0.11 -15.67 -6.42
CA LYS A 58 -0.90 -14.92 -7.19
C LYS A 58 -1.64 -13.86 -6.37
N ASN A 59 -0.97 -13.23 -5.42
CA ASN A 59 -1.53 -12.14 -4.60
C ASN A 59 -0.62 -10.91 -4.62
N HIS A 60 -1.07 -9.84 -3.98
CA HIS A 60 -0.30 -8.62 -3.78
C HIS A 60 0.25 -8.59 -2.36
N PHE A 61 1.46 -8.09 -2.17
CA PHE A 61 2.15 -8.07 -0.88
C PHE A 61 2.66 -6.68 -0.57
N ALA A 62 2.26 -6.11 0.57
CA ALA A 62 2.86 -4.89 1.08
C ALA A 62 4.10 -5.26 1.90
N ILE A 63 5.22 -4.56 1.65
CA ILE A 63 6.47 -4.76 2.40
C ILE A 63 6.97 -3.40 2.88
N LYS A 64 7.28 -3.33 4.17
CA LYS A 64 7.90 -2.18 4.83
C LYS A 64 9.40 -2.42 4.93
N LEU A 65 10.22 -1.45 4.53
CA LEU A 65 11.67 -1.62 4.55
C LEU A 65 12.22 -1.56 5.98
N SER A 66 11.55 -0.87 6.91
CA SER A 66 11.87 -0.92 8.35
C SER A 66 11.80 -2.35 8.91
N SER A 67 10.83 -3.16 8.44
CA SER A 67 10.69 -4.55 8.85
C SER A 67 11.86 -5.42 8.39
N LEU A 68 12.62 -4.98 7.38
CA LEU A 68 13.84 -5.60 6.88
C LEU A 68 15.11 -4.97 7.48
N GLY A 69 14.95 -4.08 8.45
CA GLY A 69 16.06 -3.45 9.18
C GLY A 69 16.61 -2.19 8.54
N LEU A 70 15.82 -1.45 7.74
CA LEU A 70 16.22 -0.12 7.28
C LEU A 70 16.55 0.78 8.48
N HIS A 71 17.77 1.36 8.48
CA HIS A 71 18.47 2.07 9.58
C HIS A 71 19.07 1.23 10.72
N LEU A 72 18.90 -0.09 10.71
CA LEU A 72 19.64 -0.99 11.62
C LEU A 72 20.72 -1.80 10.90
N LYS A 73 20.53 -2.05 9.61
CA LYS A 73 21.47 -2.76 8.74
C LYS A 73 22.09 -1.79 7.74
N ASP A 74 23.19 -2.25 7.16
CA ASP A 74 23.73 -1.68 5.94
C ASP A 74 22.67 -1.66 4.82
N LEU A 75 22.61 -0.55 4.07
CA LEU A 75 21.59 -0.32 3.05
C LEU A 75 21.63 -1.39 1.95
N GLU A 76 22.82 -1.86 1.56
CA GLU A 76 22.97 -2.89 0.54
C GLU A 76 22.43 -4.24 1.02
N CYS A 77 22.52 -4.52 2.33
CA CYS A 77 21.89 -5.71 2.91
C CYS A 77 20.36 -5.62 2.90
N VAL A 78 19.77 -4.44 3.05
CA VAL A 78 18.32 -4.23 2.94
C VAL A 78 17.88 -4.35 1.48
N LYS A 79 18.63 -3.75 0.55
CA LYS A 79 18.42 -3.89 -0.90
C LYS A 79 18.45 -5.34 -1.33
N LYS A 80 19.47 -6.11 -0.94
CA LYS A 80 19.56 -7.53 -1.26
C LYS A 80 18.34 -8.31 -0.79
N ASP A 81 17.88 -8.07 0.45
CA ASP A 81 16.72 -8.76 1.01
C ASP A 81 15.43 -8.43 0.23
N ILE A 82 15.16 -7.14 -0.06
CA ILE A 82 13.94 -6.77 -0.78
C ILE A 82 13.96 -7.19 -2.26
N PHE A 83 15.12 -7.19 -2.92
CA PHE A 83 15.26 -7.70 -4.28
C PHE A 83 14.98 -9.22 -4.33
N ASP A 84 15.53 -9.99 -3.38
CA ASP A 84 15.26 -11.43 -3.29
C ASP A 84 13.78 -11.74 -2.97
N LEU A 85 13.14 -10.96 -2.09
CA LEU A 85 11.71 -11.09 -1.82
C LEU A 85 10.87 -10.73 -3.06
N SER A 86 11.25 -9.69 -3.79
CA SER A 86 10.57 -9.27 -5.03
C SER A 86 10.70 -10.32 -6.12
N GLU A 87 11.89 -10.87 -6.33
CA GLU A 87 12.12 -11.96 -7.28
C GLU A 87 11.30 -13.21 -6.90
N THR A 88 11.26 -13.54 -5.60
CA THR A 88 10.42 -14.64 -5.07
C THR A 88 8.93 -14.39 -5.34
N ALA A 89 8.46 -13.15 -5.17
CA ALA A 89 7.07 -12.78 -5.44
C ALA A 89 6.75 -12.95 -6.93
N ILE A 90 7.59 -12.44 -7.81
CA ILE A 90 7.41 -12.46 -9.26
C ILE A 90 7.41 -13.90 -9.79
N LYS A 91 8.36 -14.74 -9.35
CA LYS A 91 8.39 -16.20 -9.65
C LYS A 91 7.10 -16.91 -9.24
N ASN A 92 6.40 -16.38 -8.23
CA ASN A 92 5.13 -16.89 -7.74
C ASN A 92 3.89 -16.18 -8.33
N ASN A 93 4.06 -15.42 -9.42
CA ASN A 93 3.02 -14.61 -10.07
C ASN A 93 2.34 -13.60 -9.12
N SER A 94 3.07 -13.16 -8.11
CA SER A 94 2.64 -12.17 -7.13
C SER A 94 3.23 -10.80 -7.47
N LYS A 95 2.68 -9.76 -6.86
CA LYS A 95 3.09 -8.36 -7.04
C LYS A 95 3.48 -7.77 -5.67
N VAL A 96 4.43 -6.83 -5.65
CA VAL A 96 4.95 -6.23 -4.41
C VAL A 96 4.63 -4.74 -4.37
N LEU A 97 4.16 -4.26 -3.23
CA LEU A 97 3.92 -2.85 -2.96
C LEU A 97 4.89 -2.43 -1.85
N ILE A 98 5.78 -1.49 -2.14
CA ILE A 98 6.70 -0.94 -1.14
C ILE A 98 5.96 0.14 -0.37
N ASP A 99 5.78 -0.08 0.93
CA ASP A 99 5.11 0.88 1.81
C ASP A 99 6.01 2.10 2.06
N ALA A 100 5.37 3.27 2.05
CA ALA A 100 6.00 4.50 2.50
C ALA A 100 5.82 4.65 4.01
N GLU A 101 6.90 5.00 4.70
CA GLU A 101 6.98 5.04 6.16
C GLU A 101 7.20 6.48 6.66
N TYR A 102 8.10 6.68 7.62
CA TYR A 102 8.43 7.99 8.19
C TYR A 102 9.20 8.89 7.20
N ASP A 103 9.09 10.21 7.36
CA ASP A 103 9.83 11.20 6.56
C ASP A 103 11.35 10.95 6.56
N SER A 104 11.91 10.52 7.68
CA SER A 104 13.35 10.20 7.79
C SER A 104 13.80 9.07 6.86
N MET A 105 12.90 8.19 6.45
CA MET A 105 13.18 7.04 5.57
C MET A 105 12.79 7.31 4.10
N PHE A 106 12.15 8.45 3.82
CA PHE A 106 11.52 8.75 2.53
C PHE A 106 12.49 8.57 1.36
N LYS A 107 13.69 9.16 1.45
CA LYS A 107 14.69 9.11 0.37
C LYS A 107 15.15 7.67 0.09
N ASP A 108 15.45 6.90 1.13
CA ASP A 108 15.94 5.53 0.98
C ASP A 108 14.86 4.61 0.41
N ILE A 109 13.62 4.73 0.92
CA ILE A 109 12.47 3.97 0.41
C ILE A 109 12.20 4.30 -1.06
N ASN A 110 12.23 5.58 -1.43
CA ASN A 110 11.95 5.99 -2.81
C ASN A 110 13.05 5.52 -3.77
N ASN A 111 14.32 5.66 -3.40
CA ASN A 111 15.42 5.17 -4.22
C ASN A 111 15.34 3.65 -4.42
N ILE A 112 15.13 2.88 -3.34
CA ILE A 112 14.97 1.43 -3.43
C ILE A 112 13.75 1.05 -4.27
N SER A 113 12.63 1.77 -4.13
CA SER A 113 11.44 1.53 -4.93
C SER A 113 11.69 1.79 -6.42
N ASN A 114 12.43 2.85 -6.76
CA ASN A 114 12.81 3.17 -8.13
C ASN A 114 13.76 2.10 -8.71
N ASP A 115 14.74 1.64 -7.93
CA ASP A 115 15.65 0.56 -8.32
C ASP A 115 14.87 -0.74 -8.62
N LEU A 116 13.89 -1.08 -7.76
CA LEU A 116 13.03 -2.26 -7.94
C LEU A 116 12.12 -2.13 -9.17
N MET A 117 11.51 -0.97 -9.42
CA MET A 117 10.71 -0.75 -10.62
C MET A 117 11.57 -0.83 -11.88
N ASN A 118 12.79 -0.27 -11.85
CA ASN A 118 13.72 -0.35 -12.98
C ASN A 118 14.10 -1.79 -13.34
N GLU A 119 14.30 -2.64 -12.32
CA GLU A 119 14.64 -4.05 -12.53
C GLU A 119 13.43 -4.87 -13.00
N PHE A 120 12.27 -4.68 -12.36
CA PHE A 120 11.18 -5.64 -12.45
C PHE A 120 9.94 -5.16 -13.23
N ASN A 121 9.83 -3.88 -13.60
CA ASN A 121 8.67 -3.36 -14.32
C ASN A 121 8.91 -3.13 -15.82
N THR A 122 9.77 -3.91 -16.47
CA THR A 122 10.14 -3.70 -17.88
C THR A 122 9.10 -4.23 -18.88
N GLU A 123 8.38 -5.29 -18.53
CA GLU A 123 7.35 -5.91 -19.41
C GLU A 123 5.92 -5.64 -18.94
N ASP A 124 5.70 -5.64 -17.62
CA ASP A 124 4.44 -5.42 -16.91
C ASP A 124 4.74 -4.82 -15.52
N VAL A 125 3.75 -4.28 -14.82
CA VAL A 125 3.95 -3.72 -13.46
C VAL A 125 4.00 -4.83 -12.42
N HIS A 126 5.17 -5.07 -11.82
CA HIS A 126 5.39 -6.03 -10.74
C HIS A 126 5.55 -5.39 -9.36
N ILE A 127 6.13 -4.19 -9.34
CA ILE A 127 6.44 -3.40 -8.17
C ILE A 127 5.59 -2.13 -8.18
N TYR A 128 5.01 -1.81 -7.03
CA TYR A 128 4.31 -0.56 -6.80
C TYR A 128 5.03 0.26 -5.75
N LYS A 129 5.34 1.51 -6.09
CA LYS A 129 5.85 2.52 -5.17
C LYS A 129 4.68 3.25 -4.49
N THR A 130 4.77 3.47 -3.19
CA THR A 130 3.74 4.23 -2.44
C THR A 130 4.08 5.72 -2.38
N TYR A 131 3.15 6.57 -2.81
CA TYR A 131 3.28 8.04 -2.75
C TYR A 131 2.36 8.59 -1.65
N GLN A 132 2.95 9.31 -0.70
CA GLN A 132 2.22 9.94 0.41
C GLN A 132 1.84 11.38 0.08
N MET A 133 0.59 11.60 -0.31
CA MET A 133 0.12 12.88 -0.85
C MET A 133 -0.10 13.99 0.18
N TYR A 134 0.18 13.73 1.47
CA TYR A 134 0.24 14.75 2.52
C TYR A 134 1.56 15.55 2.53
N ARG A 135 2.59 15.13 1.77
CA ARG A 135 3.88 15.80 1.70
C ARG A 135 3.88 16.82 0.58
N LYS A 136 4.61 17.92 0.78
CA LYS A 136 4.74 19.01 -0.20
C LYS A 136 5.58 18.59 -1.42
N ASP A 137 6.53 17.67 -1.24
CA ASP A 137 7.48 17.22 -2.27
C ASP A 137 6.97 16.08 -3.16
N THR A 138 6.03 15.26 -2.67
CA THR A 138 5.63 14.00 -3.31
C THR A 138 4.96 14.20 -4.67
N MET A 139 4.20 15.28 -4.87
CA MET A 139 3.57 15.53 -6.18
C MET A 139 4.62 15.78 -7.27
N LYS A 140 5.72 16.47 -6.95
CA LYS A 140 6.81 16.69 -7.90
C LYS A 140 7.44 15.35 -8.27
N GLU A 141 7.75 14.52 -7.28
CA GLU A 141 8.33 13.20 -7.51
C GLU A 141 7.41 12.29 -8.34
N PHE A 142 6.11 12.28 -8.04
CA PHE A 142 5.12 11.52 -8.82
C PHE A 142 5.05 11.97 -10.28
N ILE A 143 5.09 13.28 -10.52
CA ILE A 143 5.13 13.86 -11.87
C ILE A 143 6.39 13.46 -12.61
N ASP A 144 7.55 13.62 -11.97
CA ASP A 144 8.86 13.27 -12.53
C ASP A 144 8.89 11.77 -12.86
N ASP A 145 8.34 10.93 -11.98
CA ASP A 145 8.33 9.49 -12.18
C ASP A 145 7.50 9.05 -13.39
N ILE A 146 6.39 9.72 -13.67
CA ILE A 146 5.53 9.45 -14.84
C ILE A 146 6.12 10.03 -16.13
N LYS A 147 6.73 11.21 -16.07
CA LYS A 147 7.19 11.95 -17.27
C LYS A 147 8.55 11.52 -17.79
N ASN A 148 9.44 11.09 -16.92
CA ASN A 148 10.80 10.78 -17.33
C ASN A 148 10.78 9.59 -18.29
N ASP A 149 11.52 9.72 -19.39
CA ASP A 149 11.72 8.64 -20.34
C ASP A 149 12.47 7.51 -19.63
N LYS A 150 11.76 6.41 -19.39
CA LYS A 150 12.19 5.28 -18.56
C LYS A 150 11.92 3.98 -19.32
N ASN A 151 12.80 3.00 -19.12
CA ASN A 151 12.65 1.67 -19.70
C ASN A 151 11.74 0.75 -18.85
N TYR A 152 10.90 1.31 -17.98
CA TYR A 152 10.03 0.55 -17.09
C TYR A 152 8.69 1.27 -16.86
N TYR A 153 7.66 0.50 -16.52
CA TYR A 153 6.32 0.96 -16.24
C TYR A 153 6.13 1.35 -14.76
N ILE A 154 5.27 2.34 -14.54
CA ILE A 154 4.97 2.88 -13.22
C ILE A 154 3.91 2.04 -12.54
N GLY A 155 4.28 1.39 -11.44
CA GLY A 155 3.33 0.93 -10.44
C GLY A 155 3.23 1.97 -9.32
N ALA A 156 2.07 2.60 -9.19
CA ALA A 156 1.84 3.62 -8.17
C ALA A 156 0.76 3.18 -7.18
N LYS A 157 0.99 3.42 -5.89
CA LYS A 157 -0.02 3.38 -4.84
C LYS A 157 -0.15 4.76 -4.21
N LEU A 158 -1.29 5.43 -4.40
CA LEU A 158 -1.55 6.73 -3.78
C LEU A 158 -2.18 6.52 -2.41
N VAL A 159 -1.57 7.11 -1.38
CA VAL A 159 -2.13 7.25 -0.02
C VAL A 159 -2.13 8.73 0.38
N ARG A 160 -2.94 9.11 1.38
CA ARG A 160 -2.75 10.41 2.02
C ARG A 160 -1.46 10.41 2.86
N GLY A 161 -1.31 9.41 3.72
CA GLY A 161 -0.19 9.24 4.64
C GLY A 161 -0.69 8.74 5.99
N ALA A 162 0.19 8.09 6.75
CA ALA A 162 -0.15 7.42 8.02
C ALA A 162 0.68 7.88 9.22
N TYR A 163 1.62 8.81 9.01
CA TYR A 163 2.62 9.23 9.99
C TYR A 163 2.58 10.74 10.30
N TYR A 164 1.47 11.42 9.99
CA TYR A 164 1.36 12.88 10.02
C TYR A 164 1.85 13.49 11.35
N ASN A 165 1.34 13.01 12.49
CA ASN A 165 1.69 13.55 13.80
C ASN A 165 3.17 13.36 14.17
N LEU A 166 3.84 12.36 13.60
CA LEU A 166 5.26 12.10 13.85
C LEU A 166 6.16 12.91 12.92
N ASP A 167 5.71 13.11 11.68
CA ASP A 167 6.45 13.77 10.61
C ASP A 167 6.16 15.28 10.49
N GLU A 168 5.09 15.80 11.10
CA GLU A 168 4.72 17.23 11.03
C GLU A 168 5.87 18.15 11.45
N LYS A 169 6.65 17.73 12.45
CA LYS A 169 7.83 18.44 12.97
C LYS A 169 8.93 18.66 11.94
N THR A 170 8.92 17.96 10.81
CA THR A 170 9.94 18.11 9.76
C THR A 170 9.63 19.27 8.81
N GLY A 171 8.42 19.85 8.89
CA GLY A 171 8.00 21.01 8.09
C GLY A 171 7.62 20.69 6.64
N ASN A 172 7.74 19.42 6.23
CA ASN A 172 7.54 18.99 4.85
C ASN A 172 6.11 18.53 4.53
N LEU A 173 5.20 18.57 5.51
CA LEU A 173 3.79 18.18 5.33
C LEU A 173 2.92 19.41 5.06
N PHE A 174 1.79 19.18 4.38
CA PHE A 174 0.73 20.19 4.27
C PHE A 174 0.05 20.42 5.63
N GLU A 175 0.01 21.68 6.08
CA GLU A 175 -0.60 22.05 7.36
C GLU A 175 -2.13 21.92 7.38
N LYS A 176 -2.77 21.95 6.21
CA LYS A 176 -4.24 21.83 6.08
C LYS A 176 -4.60 20.58 5.29
N ILE A 177 -5.54 19.81 5.83
CA ILE A 177 -6.02 18.57 5.22
C ILE A 177 -6.60 18.77 3.81
N ASP A 178 -7.16 19.94 3.52
CA ASP A 178 -7.68 20.28 2.19
C ASP A 178 -6.60 20.30 1.11
N TYR A 179 -5.37 20.70 1.45
CA TYR A 179 -4.25 20.64 0.52
C TYR A 179 -3.85 19.19 0.23
N THR A 180 -3.82 18.33 1.26
CA THR A 180 -3.62 16.88 1.09
C THR A 180 -4.73 16.25 0.23
N HIS A 181 -5.98 16.65 0.43
CA HIS A 181 -7.10 16.17 -0.39
C HIS A 181 -6.97 16.60 -1.85
N ARG A 182 -6.57 17.85 -2.08
CA ARG A 182 -6.32 18.39 -3.41
C ARG A 182 -5.16 17.67 -4.09
N ALA A 183 -4.01 17.57 -3.44
CA ALA A 183 -2.84 16.87 -3.96
C ALA A 183 -3.15 15.41 -4.32
N TYR A 184 -3.87 14.69 -3.45
CA TYR A 184 -4.29 13.32 -3.71
C TYR A 184 -5.17 13.21 -4.97
N ASN A 185 -6.19 14.05 -5.07
CA ASN A 185 -7.09 14.02 -6.22
C ASN A 185 -6.40 14.49 -7.51
N ASP A 186 -5.52 15.49 -7.43
CA ASP A 186 -4.78 15.98 -8.59
C ASP A 186 -3.76 14.96 -9.09
N ALA A 187 -3.16 14.15 -8.21
CA ALA A 187 -2.34 13.00 -8.61
C ALA A 187 -3.15 11.93 -9.38
N ILE A 188 -4.39 11.62 -8.95
CA ILE A 188 -5.26 10.70 -9.69
C ILE A 188 -5.51 11.23 -11.11
N LYS A 189 -5.90 12.50 -11.22
CA LYS A 189 -6.14 13.15 -12.53
C LYS A 189 -4.88 13.11 -13.37
N TYR A 190 -3.75 13.49 -12.78
CA TYR A 190 -2.47 13.55 -13.48
C TYR A 190 -2.09 12.20 -14.06
N PHE A 191 -2.16 11.13 -13.26
CA PHE A 191 -1.92 9.77 -13.76
C PHE A 191 -2.85 9.45 -14.92
N THR A 192 -4.16 9.69 -14.75
CA THR A 192 -5.16 9.38 -15.78
C THR A 192 -4.88 10.06 -17.13
N TYR A 193 -4.33 11.28 -17.13
CA TYR A 193 -4.07 12.03 -18.36
C TYR A 193 -2.68 11.80 -18.96
N TYR A 194 -1.70 11.36 -18.18
CA TYR A 194 -0.29 11.37 -18.58
C TYR A 194 0.43 10.03 -18.42
N SER A 195 -0.18 9.02 -17.79
CA SER A 195 0.39 7.68 -17.73
C SER A 195 0.24 6.96 -19.07
N CYS A 196 1.04 5.91 -19.26
CA CYS A 196 0.86 5.00 -20.39
C CYS A 196 -0.08 3.84 -20.02
N ASP A 197 -0.58 3.12 -21.02
CA ASP A 197 -1.55 2.03 -20.84
C ASP A 197 -1.08 0.91 -19.89
N LYS A 198 0.24 0.68 -19.83
CA LYS A 198 0.84 -0.35 -19.00
C LYS A 198 1.12 0.10 -17.56
N ASP A 199 1.21 1.40 -17.30
CA ASP A 199 1.32 1.89 -15.93
C ASP A 199 0.08 1.46 -15.14
N LYS A 200 0.21 1.29 -13.82
CA LYS A 200 -0.90 0.90 -12.94
C LYS A 200 -0.96 1.79 -11.71
N LEU A 201 -2.17 2.19 -11.35
CA LEU A 201 -2.46 3.04 -10.20
C LEU A 201 -3.43 2.35 -9.23
N ILE A 202 -3.02 2.23 -7.98
CA ILE A 202 -3.87 1.83 -6.86
C ILE A 202 -4.21 3.07 -6.01
N CYS A 203 -5.48 3.45 -6.00
CA CYS A 203 -6.02 4.54 -5.19
C CYS A 203 -6.45 4.02 -3.81
N ALA A 204 -5.57 4.08 -2.80
CA ALA A 204 -5.90 3.68 -1.44
C ALA A 204 -6.58 4.82 -0.66
N THR A 205 -7.92 4.77 -0.55
CA THR A 205 -8.69 5.84 0.11
C THR A 205 -10.05 5.40 0.66
N HIS A 206 -10.40 5.91 1.84
CA HIS A 206 -11.76 5.84 2.39
C HIS A 206 -12.58 7.12 2.18
N ASN A 207 -12.01 8.15 1.57
CA ASN A 207 -12.67 9.44 1.39
C ASN A 207 -13.75 9.34 0.29
N PRO A 208 -15.02 9.66 0.58
CA PRO A 208 -16.10 9.51 -0.39
C PRO A 208 -15.91 10.31 -1.68
N LYS A 209 -15.33 11.52 -1.60
CA LYS A 209 -15.10 12.38 -2.77
C LYS A 209 -14.02 11.79 -3.67
N SER A 210 -12.91 11.34 -3.09
CA SER A 210 -11.83 10.68 -3.84
C SER A 210 -12.33 9.36 -4.45
N ASN A 211 -13.10 8.57 -3.70
CA ASN A 211 -13.70 7.34 -4.21
C ASN A 211 -14.63 7.55 -5.40
N LYS A 212 -15.47 8.60 -5.35
CA LYS A 212 -16.33 8.98 -6.47
C LYS A 212 -15.52 9.38 -7.70
N LEU A 213 -14.45 10.17 -7.51
CA LEU A 213 -13.56 10.57 -8.60
C LEU A 213 -12.93 9.36 -9.30
N VAL A 214 -12.43 8.38 -8.53
CA VAL A 214 -11.84 7.16 -9.11
C VAL A 214 -12.91 6.33 -9.83
N GLU A 215 -14.13 6.22 -9.28
CA GLU A 215 -15.25 5.55 -9.96
C GLU A 215 -15.59 6.20 -11.32
N GLU A 216 -15.49 7.53 -11.43
CA GLU A 216 -15.71 8.26 -12.70
C GLU A 216 -14.62 7.94 -13.74
N TYR A 217 -13.35 7.87 -13.33
CA TYR A 217 -12.26 7.54 -14.24
C TYR A 217 -12.25 6.08 -14.70
N ILE A 218 -12.53 5.13 -13.81
CA ILE A 218 -12.64 3.71 -14.17
C ILE A 218 -13.77 3.49 -15.19
N LYS A 219 -14.91 4.19 -15.05
CA LYS A 219 -16.02 4.11 -16.03
C LYS A 219 -15.71 4.72 -17.38
N SER A 220 -14.64 5.50 -17.47
CA SER A 220 -14.16 6.11 -18.71
C SER A 220 -13.06 5.24 -19.35
N ASP A 221 -13.16 3.92 -19.18
CA ASP A 221 -12.26 2.88 -19.70
C ASP A 221 -10.78 2.99 -19.28
N ASN A 222 -10.52 3.51 -18.07
CA ASN A 222 -9.17 3.50 -17.49
C ASN A 222 -8.91 2.21 -16.69
N ASP A 223 -8.66 1.12 -17.40
CA ASP A 223 -8.39 -0.23 -16.85
C ASP A 223 -7.04 -0.34 -16.11
N ASN A 224 -6.27 0.75 -16.07
CA ASN A 224 -5.05 0.86 -15.29
C ASN A 224 -5.25 1.43 -13.88
N ILE A 225 -6.47 1.80 -13.49
CA ILE A 225 -6.77 2.38 -12.17
C ILE A 225 -7.61 1.42 -11.34
N ALA A 226 -7.19 1.18 -10.11
CA ALA A 226 -7.87 0.35 -9.13
C ALA A 226 -8.11 1.10 -7.81
N ILE A 227 -9.06 0.62 -7.03
CA ILE A 227 -9.38 1.17 -5.69
C ILE A 227 -8.89 0.22 -4.61
N ALA A 228 -8.33 0.74 -3.52
CA ALA A 228 -7.95 -0.04 -2.35
C ALA A 228 -8.58 0.50 -1.06
N HIS A 229 -8.98 -0.41 -0.19
CA HIS A 229 -9.50 -0.12 1.14
C HIS A 229 -8.81 -0.99 2.21
N LEU A 230 -8.74 -0.51 3.45
CA LEU A 230 -8.32 -1.32 4.59
C LEU A 230 -9.38 -2.37 4.97
N LEU A 231 -8.95 -3.56 5.39
CA LEU A 231 -9.85 -4.58 5.94
C LEU A 231 -10.69 -4.00 7.11
N GLY A 232 -11.99 -4.28 7.10
CA GLY A 232 -12.93 -3.84 8.14
C GLY A 232 -13.46 -2.42 7.97
N MET A 233 -13.03 -1.71 6.92
CA MET A 233 -13.40 -0.33 6.61
C MET A 233 -13.94 -0.20 5.18
N SER A 234 -15.06 0.50 4.96
CA SER A 234 -15.66 0.65 3.62
C SER A 234 -16.00 -0.69 2.93
N ASP A 235 -16.38 -1.72 3.69
CA ASP A 235 -16.64 -3.07 3.14
C ASP A 235 -17.83 -3.06 2.17
N ASN A 236 -18.95 -2.40 2.53
CA ASN A 236 -20.09 -2.22 1.62
C ASN A 236 -19.70 -1.57 0.28
N LEU A 237 -18.77 -0.61 0.32
CA LEU A 237 -18.29 0.07 -0.88
C LEU A 237 -17.36 -0.83 -1.70
N THR A 238 -16.50 -1.60 -1.03
CA THR A 238 -15.63 -2.60 -1.65
C THR A 238 -16.47 -3.64 -2.41
N ASP A 239 -17.50 -4.18 -1.76
CA ASP A 239 -18.42 -5.16 -2.35
C ASP A 239 -19.19 -4.56 -3.53
N LYS A 240 -19.61 -3.29 -3.43
CA LYS A 240 -20.25 -2.57 -4.54
C LYS A 240 -19.34 -2.46 -5.76
N TYR A 241 -18.06 -2.12 -5.57
CA TYR A 241 -17.11 -1.99 -6.68
C TYR A 241 -16.79 -3.33 -7.32
N SER A 242 -16.58 -4.38 -6.51
CA SER A 242 -16.40 -5.73 -7.03
C SER A 242 -17.59 -6.19 -7.90
N LYS A 243 -18.83 -5.96 -7.45
CA LYS A 243 -20.04 -6.30 -8.23
C LYS A 243 -20.19 -5.51 -9.53
N LYS A 244 -19.49 -4.39 -9.67
CA LYS A 244 -19.40 -3.60 -10.89
C LYS A 244 -18.24 -4.02 -11.79
N ASN A 245 -17.58 -5.14 -11.49
CA ASN A 245 -16.38 -5.63 -12.17
C ASN A 245 -15.20 -4.65 -12.15
N MET A 246 -15.17 -3.72 -11.20
CA MET A 246 -14.04 -2.81 -11.02
C MET A 246 -12.92 -3.53 -10.28
N GLU A 247 -11.67 -3.25 -10.64
CA GLU A 247 -10.54 -3.77 -9.89
C GLU A 247 -10.49 -3.13 -8.49
N VAL A 248 -10.67 -3.96 -7.46
CA VAL A 248 -10.72 -3.52 -6.07
C VAL A 248 -9.88 -4.40 -5.17
N PHE A 249 -9.14 -3.73 -4.28
CA PHE A 249 -8.22 -4.33 -3.35
C PHE A 249 -8.68 -4.20 -1.90
N LYS A 250 -8.35 -5.22 -1.10
CA LYS A 250 -8.35 -5.13 0.36
C LYS A 250 -6.97 -5.28 0.93
N TYR A 251 -6.54 -4.26 1.63
CA TYR A 251 -5.35 -4.30 2.46
C TYR A 251 -5.63 -5.18 3.68
N LEU A 252 -4.92 -6.30 3.78
CA LEU A 252 -5.14 -7.42 4.70
C LEU A 252 -3.92 -7.54 5.64
N PRO A 253 -3.95 -6.87 6.80
CA PRO A 253 -2.88 -6.95 7.77
C PRO A 253 -2.97 -8.29 8.52
N TYR A 254 -1.85 -8.97 8.66
CA TYR A 254 -1.75 -10.20 9.44
C TYR A 254 -0.51 -10.26 10.31
N GLY A 255 -0.65 -10.93 11.45
CA GLY A 255 0.42 -11.17 12.43
C GLY A 255 -0.15 -11.62 13.77
N ASP A 256 0.72 -11.89 14.73
CA ASP A 256 0.29 -12.23 16.08
C ASP A 256 -0.31 -11.01 16.79
N LEU A 257 -1.17 -11.26 17.79
CA LEU A 257 -1.91 -10.19 18.46
C LEU A 257 -0.99 -9.07 18.97
N LYS A 258 0.16 -9.42 19.57
CA LYS A 258 1.13 -8.43 20.07
C LYS A 258 1.73 -7.59 18.94
N GLU A 259 2.00 -8.19 17.79
CA GLU A 259 2.54 -7.52 16.60
C GLU A 259 1.49 -6.58 15.97
N THR A 260 0.20 -6.91 16.09
CA THR A 260 -0.88 -6.06 15.54
C THR A 260 -1.15 -4.79 16.35
N ILE A 261 -0.71 -4.70 17.62
CA ILE A 261 -1.04 -3.57 18.51
C ILE A 261 -0.54 -2.21 17.94
N PRO A 262 0.72 -2.05 17.51
CA PRO A 262 1.18 -0.80 16.92
C PRO A 262 0.38 -0.39 15.67
N TYR A 263 0.11 -1.34 14.78
CA TYR A 263 -0.71 -1.13 13.59
C TYR A 263 -2.13 -0.65 13.96
N LEU A 264 -2.81 -1.36 14.87
CA LEU A 264 -4.16 -1.04 15.32
C LEU A 264 -4.22 0.32 16.01
N SER A 265 -3.20 0.66 16.80
CA SER A 265 -3.11 1.94 17.49
C SER A 265 -3.06 3.10 16.49
N ARG A 266 -2.25 2.98 15.42
CA ARG A 266 -2.23 3.98 14.34
C ARG A 266 -3.59 4.12 13.66
N ARG A 267 -4.26 2.99 13.36
CA ARG A 267 -5.62 3.01 12.79
C ARG A 267 -6.64 3.66 13.73
N LEU A 268 -6.51 3.46 15.03
CA LEU A 268 -7.37 4.08 16.03
C LEU A 268 -7.18 5.61 16.05
N TYR A 269 -5.92 6.08 16.07
CA TYR A 269 -5.61 7.51 16.04
C TYR A 269 -6.10 8.19 14.76
N GLU A 270 -5.88 7.58 13.59
CA GLU A 270 -6.36 8.12 12.31
C GLU A 270 -7.88 8.24 12.25
N ASN A 271 -8.60 7.29 12.85
CA ASN A 271 -10.05 7.27 12.87
C ASN A 271 -10.63 7.91 14.14
N TYR A 272 -9.82 8.53 15.01
CA TYR A 272 -10.28 9.05 16.30
C TYR A 272 -11.44 10.04 16.13
N GLY A 273 -11.36 10.91 15.12
CA GLY A 273 -12.42 11.87 14.80
C GLY A 273 -13.74 11.21 14.35
N ILE A 274 -13.70 10.01 13.79
CA ILE A 274 -14.89 9.22 13.39
C ILE A 274 -15.41 8.39 14.58
N LEU A 275 -14.49 7.85 15.38
CA LEU A 275 -14.78 7.03 16.56
C LEU A 275 -15.45 7.83 17.69
N LYS A 276 -15.20 9.14 17.78
CA LYS A 276 -15.86 10.03 18.73
C LYS A 276 -17.38 10.08 18.58
N TYR A 277 -17.91 9.70 17.42
CA TYR A 277 -19.35 9.68 17.11
C TYR A 277 -19.94 8.26 17.05
N LEU A 278 -19.17 7.24 17.46
CA LEU A 278 -19.61 5.84 17.51
C LEU A 278 -20.12 5.43 18.91
N TYR A 279 -20.23 6.38 19.85
CA TYR A 279 -20.89 6.24 21.15
C TYR A 279 -21.83 7.43 21.39
#